data_AF-A0A948TS45-F1
#
_entry.id   AF-A0A948TS45-F1
#
_cell.length_a   1.000
_cell.length_b   1.000
_cell.length_c   1.000
_cell.angle_alpha   90.00
_cell.angle_beta   90.00
_cell.angle_gamma   90.00
#
_symmetry.space_group_name_H-M   'P 1'
#
loop_
_entity.id
_entity.type
_entity.pdbx_description
1 polymer ?
#
loop_
_entity_poly.entity_id
_entity_poly.type
_entity_poly.pdbx_seq_one_letter_code
_entity_poly.pdbx_strand_id
1 'polypeptide(L)'
;MTPIAIATEDQLSEAIALRLISEVPTPHFIQHKLGKTGNGYLRSRMGSWYQMAQQQVMLVLTDLDRANCLVEFRDQWLAGAPPANLLFRIAVREVESWVLADHVAMRALIGAKGVLPAAPDELADPKQSLLKLAKSAPKQIREDLLKTIDGSLAQGLGYNARLTAWVNSEWSPQRASERSPSLARTRLRLNEVVGAFALP
;
A
#
# COMPACT_ATOMS: atom_id res chain seq x y z
N MET A 1 -24.80 1.18 4.43
CA MET A 1 -23.46 1.67 4.03
C MET A 1 -22.44 0.76 4.70
N THR A 2 -21.52 0.17 3.94
CA THR A 2 -20.59 -0.83 4.45
C THR A 2 -19.52 -0.20 5.34
N PRO A 3 -19.41 -0.58 6.63
CA PRO A 3 -18.30 -0.14 7.47
C PRO A 3 -17.00 -0.83 7.05
N ILE A 4 -15.93 -0.05 6.94
CA ILE A 4 -14.59 -0.54 6.64
C ILE A 4 -13.62 -0.07 7.72
N ALA A 5 -12.93 -1.01 8.36
CA ALA A 5 -11.74 -0.72 9.15
C ALA A 5 -10.48 -1.04 8.34
N ILE A 6 -9.45 -0.22 8.52
CA ILE A 6 -8.12 -0.45 7.94
C ILE A 6 -7.07 -0.56 9.03
N ALA A 7 -6.12 -1.47 8.84
CA ALA A 7 -4.89 -1.56 9.62
C ALA A 7 -3.69 -1.60 8.68
N THR A 8 -2.79 -0.62 8.81
CA THR A 8 -1.64 -0.45 7.91
C THR A 8 -0.35 -0.19 8.69
N GLU A 9 0.80 -0.41 8.05
CA GLU A 9 2.10 -0.34 8.72
C GLU A 9 2.55 1.09 9.03
N ASP A 10 2.27 2.00 8.11
CA ASP A 10 2.74 3.38 8.13
C ASP A 10 1.75 4.34 7.45
N GLN A 11 2.18 5.59 7.26
CA GLN A 11 1.36 6.64 6.67
C GLN A 11 1.12 6.43 5.17
N LEU A 12 2.11 5.93 4.43
CA LEU A 12 2.03 5.76 2.99
C LEU A 12 1.11 4.59 2.63
N SER A 13 1.26 3.46 3.31
CA SER A 13 0.36 2.31 3.18
C SER A 13 -1.08 2.66 3.59
N GLU A 14 -1.29 3.50 4.62
CA GLU A 14 -2.63 4.02 4.95
C GLU A 14 -3.22 4.85 3.80
N ALA A 15 -2.45 5.78 3.24
CA ALA A 15 -2.90 6.64 2.15
C ALA A 15 -3.32 5.82 0.92
N ILE A 16 -2.53 4.80 0.59
CA ILE A 16 -2.82 3.87 -0.49
C ILE A 16 -4.09 3.06 -0.19
N ALA A 17 -4.24 2.51 1.02
CA ALA A 17 -5.44 1.77 1.40
C ALA A 17 -6.70 2.63 1.28
N LEU A 18 -6.65 3.88 1.78
CA LEU A 18 -7.76 4.83 1.67
C LEU A 18 -8.07 5.18 0.22
N ARG A 19 -7.04 5.40 -0.60
CA ARG A 19 -7.20 5.71 -2.01
C ARG A 19 -7.83 4.55 -2.78
N LEU A 20 -7.45 3.31 -2.48
CA LEU A 20 -8.07 2.11 -3.03
C LEU A 20 -9.55 2.00 -2.64
N ILE A 21 -9.86 2.23 -1.36
CA ILE A 21 -11.23 2.20 -0.86
C ILE A 21 -12.09 3.27 -1.54
N SER A 22 -11.54 4.47 -1.80
CA SER A 22 -12.27 5.55 -2.46
C SER A 22 -12.78 5.22 -3.87
N GLU A 23 -12.19 4.22 -4.55
CA GLU A 23 -12.66 3.76 -5.87
C GLU A 23 -13.71 2.64 -5.79
N VAL A 24 -14.05 2.15 -4.60
CA VAL A 24 -15.04 1.08 -4.43
C VAL A 24 -16.43 1.63 -4.74
N PRO A 25 -17.17 1.06 -5.70
CA PRO A 25 -18.45 1.61 -6.15
C PRO A 25 -19.58 1.42 -5.12
N THR A 26 -19.48 0.40 -4.28
CA THR A 26 -20.48 0.09 -3.25
C THR A 26 -20.43 1.13 -2.12
N PRO A 27 -21.57 1.70 -1.67
CA PRO A 27 -21.58 2.71 -0.61
C PRO A 27 -20.93 2.23 0.69
N HIS A 28 -19.89 2.93 1.14
CA HIS A 28 -19.06 2.54 2.28
C HIS A 28 -18.60 3.77 3.11
N PHE A 29 -18.09 3.53 4.32
CA PHE A 29 -17.35 4.52 5.09
C PHE A 29 -16.18 3.89 5.84
N ILE A 30 -15.18 4.72 6.12
CA ILE A 30 -14.06 4.35 6.99
C ILE A 30 -14.50 4.49 8.45
N GLN A 31 -14.66 3.37 9.14
CA GLN A 31 -15.03 3.33 10.55
C GLN A 31 -13.80 3.49 11.46
N HIS A 32 -12.68 2.83 11.12
CA HIS A 32 -11.45 2.88 11.89
C HIS A 32 -10.21 2.92 11.01
N LYS A 33 -9.19 3.65 11.48
CA LYS A 33 -7.83 3.67 10.92
C LYS A 33 -6.85 3.29 12.02
N LEU A 34 -6.22 2.13 11.89
CA LEU A 34 -5.44 1.47 12.93
C LEU A 34 -4.01 1.20 12.43
N GLY A 35 -3.06 1.00 13.35
CA GLY A 35 -1.67 0.71 13.00
C GLY A 35 -0.76 1.94 13.02
N LYS A 36 0.08 2.10 11.97
CA LYS A 36 1.22 3.04 11.92
C LYS A 36 2.33 2.75 12.92
N THR A 37 2.48 1.47 13.27
CA THR A 37 3.47 0.99 14.24
C THR A 37 4.28 -0.19 13.67
N GLY A 38 4.30 -0.33 12.34
CA GLY A 38 5.02 -1.38 11.61
C GLY A 38 4.35 -2.76 11.60
N ASN A 39 4.93 -3.68 10.81
CA ASN A 39 4.41 -5.04 10.59
C ASN A 39 4.24 -5.87 11.87
N GLY A 40 5.16 -5.77 12.84
CA GLY A 40 5.15 -6.58 14.06
C GLY A 40 3.93 -6.28 14.94
N TYR A 41 3.55 -5.00 15.02
CA TYR A 41 2.31 -4.60 15.68
C TYR A 41 1.09 -5.20 14.98
N LEU A 42 0.98 -5.05 13.65
CA LEU A 42 -0.15 -5.60 12.89
C LEU A 42 -0.27 -7.12 13.08
N ARG A 43 0.85 -7.85 13.01
CA ARG A 43 0.90 -9.30 13.18
C ARG A 43 0.43 -9.72 14.57
N SER A 44 0.91 -9.05 15.63
CA SER A 44 0.51 -9.35 17.01
C SER A 44 -0.98 -9.12 17.27
N ARG A 45 -1.62 -8.29 16.45
CA ARG A 45 -3.04 -7.91 16.56
C ARG A 45 -3.97 -8.68 15.64
N MET A 46 -3.49 -9.70 14.92
CA MET A 46 -4.32 -10.49 14.01
C MET A 46 -5.62 -10.95 14.66
N GLY A 47 -5.59 -11.52 15.88
CA GLY A 47 -6.81 -11.93 16.60
C GLY A 47 -7.84 -10.81 16.78
N SER A 48 -7.41 -9.56 16.98
CA SER A 48 -8.32 -8.40 17.03
C SER A 48 -8.92 -8.09 15.65
N TRP A 49 -8.13 -8.20 14.57
CA TRP A 49 -8.62 -8.05 13.19
C TRP A 49 -9.66 -9.11 12.84
N TYR A 50 -9.46 -10.37 13.28
CA TYR A 50 -10.45 -11.45 13.16
C TYR A 50 -11.79 -11.08 13.82
N GLN A 51 -11.76 -10.51 15.03
CA GLN A 51 -12.97 -10.09 15.73
C GLN A 51 -13.66 -8.92 15.04
N MET A 52 -12.90 -7.92 14.58
CA MET A 52 -13.47 -6.80 13.84
C MET A 52 -14.15 -7.26 12.55
N ALA A 53 -13.54 -8.20 11.83
CA ALA A 53 -14.09 -8.76 10.59
C ALA A 53 -15.45 -9.47 10.75
N GLN A 54 -15.89 -9.75 11.98
CA GLN A 54 -17.24 -10.28 12.23
C GLN A 54 -18.34 -9.23 12.03
N GLN A 55 -18.03 -7.94 12.12
CA GLN A 55 -19.01 -6.84 12.14
C GLN A 55 -18.79 -5.80 11.04
N GLN A 56 -17.65 -5.84 10.36
CA GLN A 56 -17.29 -4.90 9.31
C GLN A 56 -16.29 -5.53 8.33
N VAL A 57 -16.07 -4.88 7.19
CA VAL A 57 -14.95 -5.25 6.33
C VAL A 57 -13.66 -4.80 7.01
N MET A 58 -12.69 -5.71 7.13
CA MET A 58 -11.41 -5.43 7.77
C MET A 58 -10.27 -5.59 6.75
N LEU A 59 -9.69 -4.49 6.29
CA LEU A 59 -8.51 -4.50 5.43
C LEU A 59 -7.25 -4.40 6.29
N VAL A 60 -6.40 -5.42 6.21
CA VAL A 60 -5.05 -5.40 6.79
C VAL A 60 -4.06 -5.37 5.63
N LEU A 61 -3.28 -4.29 5.51
CA LEU A 61 -2.28 -4.10 4.47
C LEU A 61 -0.89 -4.04 5.09
N THR A 62 0.00 -4.90 4.61
CA THR A 62 1.39 -5.03 5.08
C THR A 62 2.33 -5.24 3.89
N ASP A 63 3.61 -5.04 4.10
CA ASP A 63 4.67 -5.30 3.14
C ASP A 63 5.18 -6.74 3.29
N LEU A 64 5.66 -7.32 2.18
CA LEU A 64 6.33 -8.63 2.22
C LEU A 64 7.75 -8.54 2.80
N ASP A 65 8.33 -7.35 2.78
CA ASP A 65 9.72 -7.04 3.09
C ASP A 65 10.68 -7.98 2.33
N ARG A 66 11.50 -8.70 3.08
CA ARG A 66 12.54 -9.59 2.58
C ARG A 66 12.09 -11.05 2.51
N ALA A 67 10.82 -11.36 2.81
CA ALA A 67 10.34 -12.73 2.75
C ALA A 67 10.38 -13.25 1.30
N ASN A 68 10.88 -14.48 1.13
CA ASN A 68 11.07 -15.08 -0.20
C ASN A 68 9.78 -15.70 -0.74
N CYS A 69 8.88 -16.14 0.15
CA CYS A 69 7.64 -16.82 -0.19
C CYS A 69 6.45 -16.08 0.41
N LEU A 70 5.59 -15.54 -0.46
CA LEU A 70 4.37 -14.83 -0.04
C LEU A 70 3.39 -15.75 0.69
N VAL A 71 3.31 -17.02 0.29
CA VAL A 71 2.41 -18.01 0.91
C VAL A 71 2.86 -18.29 2.34
N GLU A 72 4.14 -18.61 2.55
CA GLU A 72 4.68 -18.84 3.90
C GLU A 72 4.56 -17.60 4.78
N PHE A 73 4.86 -16.41 4.24
CA PHE A 73 4.69 -15.16 4.96
C PHE A 73 3.25 -14.96 5.39
N ARG A 74 2.29 -15.23 4.50
CA ARG A 74 0.86 -15.13 4.83
C ARG A 74 0.46 -16.12 5.94
N ASP A 75 0.90 -17.36 5.83
CA ASP A 75 0.51 -18.43 6.75
C ASP A 75 1.12 -18.23 8.16
N GLN A 76 2.21 -17.48 8.26
CA GLN A 76 2.78 -17.03 9.55
C GLN A 76 1.92 -15.97 10.28
N TRP A 77 1.00 -15.32 9.57
CA TRP A 77 0.10 -14.30 10.13
C TRP A 77 -1.31 -14.85 10.40
N LEU A 78 -1.80 -15.74 9.54
CA LEU A 78 -3.15 -16.28 9.64
C LEU A 78 -3.20 -17.47 10.60
N ALA A 79 -3.87 -17.31 11.73
CA ALA A 79 -4.18 -18.40 12.65
C ALA A 79 -5.45 -19.13 12.15
N GLY A 80 -5.29 -20.03 11.18
CA GLY A 80 -6.40 -20.78 10.58
C GLY A 80 -7.22 -19.97 9.58
N ALA A 81 -8.45 -20.41 9.32
CA ALA A 81 -9.31 -19.83 8.27
C ALA A 81 -9.75 -18.39 8.65
N PRO A 82 -9.39 -17.36 7.84
CA PRO A 82 -9.83 -15.99 8.08
C PRO A 82 -11.35 -15.83 7.84
N PRO A 83 -12.03 -14.93 8.59
CA PRO A 83 -13.40 -14.54 8.32
C PRO A 83 -13.54 -14.01 6.90
N ALA A 84 -14.70 -14.23 6.28
CA ALA A 84 -14.94 -13.83 4.88
C ALA A 84 -14.72 -12.33 4.63
N ASN A 85 -14.96 -11.49 5.64
CA ASN A 85 -14.82 -10.04 5.56
C ASN A 85 -13.41 -9.54 5.93
N LEU A 86 -12.49 -10.43 6.29
CA LEU A 86 -11.08 -10.09 6.52
C LEU A 86 -10.31 -10.12 5.21
N LEU A 87 -9.84 -8.95 4.79
CA LEU A 87 -9.03 -8.78 3.61
C LEU A 87 -7.57 -8.56 4.02
N PHE A 88 -6.80 -9.65 4.11
CA PHE A 88 -5.36 -9.55 4.35
C PHE A 88 -4.60 -9.43 3.01
N ARG A 89 -3.88 -8.32 2.84
CA ARG A 89 -3.19 -7.95 1.60
C ARG A 89 -1.74 -7.60 1.87
N ILE A 90 -0.89 -8.07 0.97
CA ILE A 90 0.55 -7.98 1.07
C ILE A 90 1.05 -7.29 -0.21
N ALA A 91 1.71 -6.14 -0.08
CA ALA A 91 2.45 -5.53 -1.19
C ALA A 91 3.72 -6.34 -1.46
N VAL A 92 4.03 -6.61 -2.73
CA VAL A 92 5.23 -7.41 -3.06
C VAL A 92 6.47 -6.57 -2.78
N ARG A 93 7.35 -7.13 -1.95
CA ARG A 93 8.43 -6.42 -1.25
C ARG A 93 7.92 -5.29 -0.38
N GLU A 94 7.53 -4.17 -0.96
CA GLU A 94 7.15 -2.97 -0.24
C GLU A 94 6.04 -2.22 -0.99
N VAL A 95 5.26 -1.41 -0.29
CA VAL A 95 4.18 -0.61 -0.89
C VAL A 95 4.69 0.37 -1.96
N GLU A 96 5.99 0.70 -1.95
CA GLU A 96 6.63 1.47 -3.00
C GLU A 96 6.56 0.82 -4.38
N SER A 97 6.39 -0.51 -4.46
CA SER A 97 6.10 -1.19 -5.73
C SER A 97 4.81 -0.64 -6.36
N TRP A 98 3.76 -0.43 -5.57
CA TRP A 98 2.48 0.13 -6.03
C TRP A 98 2.60 1.62 -6.35
N VAL A 99 3.38 2.37 -5.56
CA VAL A 99 3.71 3.78 -5.83
C VAL A 99 4.36 3.94 -7.20
N LEU A 100 5.35 3.10 -7.51
CA LEU A 100 6.09 3.14 -8.77
C LEU A 100 5.26 2.70 -9.99
N ALA A 101 4.12 2.04 -9.78
CA ALA A 101 3.34 1.43 -10.85
C ALA A 101 2.52 2.44 -11.66
N ASP A 102 2.15 3.60 -11.11
CA ASP A 102 1.53 4.68 -11.89
C ASP A 102 2.58 5.56 -12.55
N HIS A 103 3.00 5.18 -13.75
CA HIS A 103 4.03 5.91 -14.47
C HIS A 103 3.62 7.35 -14.78
N VAL A 104 2.34 7.62 -15.06
CA VAL A 104 1.87 8.97 -15.41
C VAL A 104 2.02 9.90 -14.21
N ALA A 105 1.47 9.52 -13.06
CA ALA A 105 1.58 10.33 -11.85
C ALA A 105 3.03 10.42 -11.35
N MET A 106 3.83 9.35 -11.53
CA MET A 106 5.22 9.35 -11.12
C MET A 106 6.04 10.33 -11.95
N ARG A 107 5.83 10.39 -13.28
CA ARG A 107 6.48 11.38 -14.14
C ARG A 107 6.10 12.81 -13.79
N ALA A 108 4.86 13.05 -13.38
CA ALA A 108 4.45 14.36 -12.89
C ALA A 108 5.20 14.75 -11.59
N LEU A 109 5.46 13.78 -10.71
CA LEU A 109 6.15 14.02 -9.43
C LEU A 109 7.67 14.22 -9.58
N ILE A 110 8.34 13.29 -10.26
CA ILE A 110 9.83 13.22 -10.29
C ILE A 110 10.44 13.67 -11.62
N GLY A 111 9.62 14.00 -12.62
CA GLY A 111 10.07 14.42 -13.96
C GLY A 111 10.47 13.26 -14.89
N ALA A 112 11.00 13.63 -16.05
CA ALA A 112 11.23 12.71 -17.17
C ALA A 112 12.51 11.86 -17.08
N LYS A 113 13.46 12.20 -16.19
CA LYS A 113 14.75 11.52 -16.09
C LYS A 113 14.64 10.14 -15.42
N GLY A 114 15.50 9.21 -15.83
CA GLY A 114 15.52 7.84 -15.32
C GLY A 114 14.46 6.93 -15.95
N VAL A 115 14.63 5.61 -15.80
CA VAL A 115 13.73 4.59 -16.36
C VAL A 115 12.82 4.07 -15.26
N LEU A 116 11.50 4.21 -15.44
CA LEU A 116 10.53 3.64 -14.52
C LEU A 116 10.42 2.12 -14.75
N PRO A 117 10.25 1.32 -13.69
CA PRO A 117 10.18 -0.13 -13.78
C PRO A 117 8.92 -0.58 -14.55
N ALA A 118 9.09 -1.47 -15.52
CA ALA A 118 7.96 -2.07 -16.23
C ALA A 118 7.17 -3.05 -15.34
N ALA A 119 7.87 -3.75 -14.44
CA ALA A 119 7.30 -4.67 -13.44
C ALA A 119 7.76 -4.27 -12.02
N PRO A 120 7.11 -3.28 -11.38
CA PRO A 120 7.48 -2.81 -10.04
C PRO A 120 7.44 -3.89 -8.95
N ASP A 121 6.51 -4.85 -9.05
CA ASP A 121 6.38 -5.97 -8.10
C ASP A 121 7.60 -6.92 -8.13
N GLU A 122 8.41 -6.89 -9.20
CA GLU A 122 9.60 -7.75 -9.35
C GLU A 122 10.88 -7.10 -8.82
N LEU A 123 10.82 -5.82 -8.42
CA LEU A 123 11.96 -5.12 -7.85
C LEU A 123 12.36 -5.78 -6.54
N ALA A 124 13.66 -6.00 -6.33
CA ALA A 124 14.18 -6.52 -5.06
C ALA A 124 14.04 -5.51 -3.90
N ASP A 125 14.10 -4.22 -4.23
CA ASP A 125 14.01 -3.10 -3.28
C ASP A 125 13.29 -1.92 -3.98
N PRO A 126 11.93 -1.92 -3.95
CA PRO A 126 11.13 -0.87 -4.56
C PRO A 126 11.40 0.51 -3.95
N LYS A 127 11.57 0.61 -2.63
CA LYS A 127 11.87 1.88 -1.94
C LYS A 127 13.18 2.48 -2.43
N GLN A 128 14.25 1.69 -2.47
CA GLN A 128 15.54 2.17 -2.96
C GLN A 128 15.50 2.53 -4.45
N SER A 129 14.68 1.84 -5.24
CA SER A 129 14.46 2.19 -6.66
C SER A 129 13.78 3.55 -6.79
N LEU A 130 12.75 3.82 -5.98
CA LEU A 130 12.10 5.14 -5.91
C LEU A 130 13.07 6.24 -5.47
N LEU A 131 13.89 6.02 -4.43
CA LEU A 131 14.87 7.01 -3.97
C LEU A 131 15.93 7.31 -5.04
N LYS A 132 16.39 6.29 -5.79
CA LYS A 132 17.33 6.50 -6.91
C LYS A 132 16.71 7.36 -8.02
N LEU A 133 15.45 7.11 -8.38
CA LEU A 133 14.73 7.89 -9.38
C LEU A 133 14.53 9.34 -8.93
N ALA A 134 14.19 9.55 -7.66
CA ALA A 134 13.97 10.87 -7.08
C ALA A 134 15.22 11.78 -7.06
N LYS A 135 16.44 11.25 -7.28
CA LYS A 135 17.66 12.08 -7.44
C LYS A 135 17.52 13.14 -8.52
N SER A 136 16.76 12.83 -9.57
CA SER A 136 16.55 13.73 -10.70
C SER A 136 15.26 14.56 -10.60
N ALA A 137 14.53 14.44 -9.48
CA ALA A 137 13.30 15.19 -9.25
C ALA A 137 13.56 16.70 -9.11
N PRO A 138 12.52 17.54 -9.30
CA PRO A 138 12.58 18.96 -8.95
C PRO A 138 13.12 19.16 -7.53
N LYS A 139 13.88 20.23 -7.31
CA LYS A 139 14.64 20.46 -6.06
C LYS A 139 13.80 20.24 -4.80
N GLN A 140 12.62 20.84 -4.74
CA GLN A 140 11.73 20.74 -3.58
C GLN A 140 11.29 19.28 -3.33
N ILE A 141 10.85 18.58 -4.37
CA ILE A 141 10.44 17.17 -4.27
C ILE A 141 11.61 16.31 -3.80
N ARG A 142 12.80 16.54 -4.35
CA ARG A 142 14.01 15.80 -4.00
C ARG A 142 14.39 16.00 -2.53
N GLU A 143 14.32 17.23 -2.03
CA GLU A 143 14.63 17.57 -0.63
C GLU A 143 13.64 16.94 0.36
N ASP A 144 12.39 16.73 -0.04
CA ASP A 144 11.42 16.00 0.78
C ASP A 144 11.64 14.50 0.78
N LEU A 145 11.89 13.92 -0.40
CA LEU A 145 11.96 12.46 -0.56
C LEU A 145 13.31 11.88 -0.14
N LEU A 146 14.40 12.63 -0.23
CA LEU A 146 15.76 12.11 -0.06
C LEU A 146 16.47 12.72 1.14
N LYS A 147 17.23 11.86 1.81
CA LYS A 147 18.38 12.24 2.63
C LYS A 147 19.57 11.34 2.26
N THR A 148 20.77 11.78 2.57
CA THR A 148 21.98 10.96 2.49
C THR A 148 22.47 10.69 3.90
N ILE A 149 22.65 9.41 4.24
CA ILE A 149 23.26 8.96 5.50
C ILE A 149 24.44 8.09 5.12
N ASP A 150 25.65 8.44 5.59
CA ASP A 150 26.89 7.69 5.34
C ASP A 150 27.10 7.33 3.86
N GLY A 151 26.84 8.30 2.97
CA GLY A 151 26.96 8.14 1.51
C GLY A 151 25.84 7.31 0.85
N SER A 152 24.92 6.75 1.63
CA SER A 152 23.78 5.97 1.14
C SER A 152 22.51 6.81 1.06
N LEU A 153 21.70 6.56 0.03
CA LEU A 153 20.36 7.16 -0.07
C LEU A 153 19.46 6.56 1.01
N ALA A 154 18.73 7.44 1.67
CA ALA A 154 17.69 7.06 2.61
C ALA A 154 16.48 7.97 2.45
N GLN A 155 15.38 7.56 3.07
CA GLN A 155 14.12 8.27 3.10
C GLN A 155 14.24 9.65 3.77
N GLY A 156 13.93 10.72 3.06
CA GLY A 156 13.88 12.09 3.58
C GLY A 156 12.75 12.30 4.61
N LEU A 157 12.87 13.36 5.43
CA LEU A 157 11.87 13.66 6.47
C LEU A 157 10.49 13.99 5.89
N GLY A 158 10.45 14.58 4.70
CA GLY A 158 9.21 14.92 4.00
C GLY A 158 8.57 13.75 3.25
N TYR A 159 9.19 12.58 3.21
CA TYR A 159 8.80 11.48 2.33
C TYR A 159 7.34 11.06 2.48
N ASN A 160 6.90 10.76 3.71
CA ASN A 160 5.53 10.32 3.94
C ASN A 160 4.53 11.44 3.64
N ALA A 161 4.82 12.68 4.04
CA ALA A 161 3.93 13.81 3.77
C ALA A 161 3.79 14.06 2.26
N ARG A 162 4.92 14.05 1.53
CA ARG A 162 4.99 14.27 0.08
C ARG A 162 4.24 13.19 -0.69
N LEU A 163 4.53 11.92 -0.41
CA LEU A 163 3.90 10.81 -1.11
C LEU A 163 2.43 10.63 -0.71
N THR A 164 2.06 10.84 0.56
CA THR A 164 0.65 10.80 0.97
C THR A 164 -0.16 11.86 0.25
N ALA A 165 0.33 13.10 0.19
CA ALA A 165 -0.35 14.16 -0.55
C ALA A 165 -0.52 13.80 -2.04
N TRP A 166 0.56 13.31 -2.67
CA TRP A 166 0.54 12.88 -4.07
C TRP A 166 -0.37 11.67 -4.34
N VAL A 167 -0.42 10.69 -3.43
CA VAL A 167 -1.33 9.53 -3.53
C VAL A 167 -2.79 9.98 -3.53
N ASN A 168 -3.11 10.97 -2.70
CA ASN A 168 -4.47 11.48 -2.56
C ASN A 168 -4.92 12.37 -3.73
N SER A 169 -3.98 12.98 -4.46
CA SER A 169 -4.30 13.95 -5.53
C SER A 169 -4.11 13.42 -6.95
N GLU A 170 -2.99 12.73 -7.23
CA GLU A 170 -2.55 12.44 -8.61
C GLU A 170 -2.49 10.94 -8.92
N TRP A 171 -2.10 10.12 -7.93
CA TRP A 171 -1.94 8.68 -8.12
C TRP A 171 -3.28 7.99 -8.42
N SER A 172 -3.27 7.14 -9.44
CA SER A 172 -4.42 6.36 -9.88
C SER A 172 -4.20 4.88 -9.58
N PRO A 173 -5.00 4.28 -8.68
CA PRO A 173 -5.03 2.84 -8.50
C PRO A 173 -5.30 2.07 -9.79
N GLN A 174 -6.17 2.59 -10.67
CA GLN A 174 -6.45 1.99 -11.97
C GLN A 174 -5.19 1.87 -12.83
N ARG A 175 -4.51 2.99 -13.11
CA ARG A 175 -3.28 2.98 -13.93
C ARG A 175 -2.17 2.15 -13.29
N ALA A 176 -2.01 2.27 -11.97
CA ALA A 176 -1.02 1.49 -11.23
C ALA A 176 -1.28 -0.02 -11.36
N SER A 177 -2.54 -0.45 -11.32
CA SER A 177 -2.88 -1.87 -11.41
C SER A 177 -2.57 -2.51 -12.77
N GLU A 178 -2.39 -1.73 -13.82
CA GLU A 178 -1.94 -2.23 -15.13
C GLU A 178 -0.51 -2.78 -15.10
N ARG A 179 0.32 -2.29 -14.15
CA ARG A 179 1.73 -2.68 -14.01
C ARG A 179 2.04 -3.45 -12.74
N SER A 180 1.13 -3.50 -11.78
CA SER A 180 1.28 -4.23 -10.52
C SER A 180 0.21 -5.33 -10.40
N PRO A 181 0.56 -6.60 -10.71
CA PRO A 181 -0.35 -7.72 -10.54
C PRO A 181 -0.85 -7.89 -9.09
N SER A 182 -0.02 -7.59 -8.08
CA SER A 182 -0.43 -7.63 -6.68
C SER A 182 -1.44 -6.55 -6.31
N LEU A 183 -1.29 -5.34 -6.86
CA LEU A 183 -2.28 -4.28 -6.71
C LEU A 183 -3.59 -4.61 -7.44
N ALA A 184 -3.52 -5.15 -8.66
CA ALA A 184 -4.70 -5.55 -9.42
C ALA A 184 -5.56 -6.58 -8.65
N ARG A 185 -4.93 -7.61 -8.08
CA ARG A 185 -5.61 -8.58 -7.22
C ARG A 185 -6.18 -7.94 -5.96
N THR A 186 -5.46 -6.97 -5.38
CA THR A 186 -5.94 -6.23 -4.20
C THR A 186 -7.22 -5.45 -4.51
N ARG A 187 -7.24 -4.69 -5.61
CA ARG A 187 -8.41 -3.92 -6.06
C ARG A 187 -9.62 -4.80 -6.32
N LEU A 188 -9.44 -5.88 -7.08
CA LEU A 188 -10.51 -6.84 -7.37
C LEU A 188 -11.13 -7.39 -6.08
N ARG A 189 -10.28 -7.89 -5.18
CA ARG A 189 -10.75 -8.51 -3.95
C ARG A 189 -11.38 -7.53 -2.96
N LEU A 190 -10.94 -6.28 -2.96
CA LEU A 190 -11.57 -5.23 -2.17
C LEU A 190 -13.02 -4.99 -2.65
N ASN A 191 -13.22 -4.85 -3.96
CA ASN A 191 -14.56 -4.70 -4.54
C ASN A 191 -15.46 -5.89 -4.22
N GLU A 192 -14.94 -7.12 -4.35
CA GLU A 192 -15.71 -8.34 -4.05
C GLU A 192 -16.11 -8.43 -2.57
N VAL A 193 -15.19 -8.17 -1.64
CA VAL A 193 -15.47 -8.27 -0.20
C VAL A 193 -16.46 -7.18 0.25
N VAL A 194 -16.29 -5.94 -0.21
CA VAL A 194 -17.20 -4.84 0.15
C VAL A 194 -18.58 -5.05 -0.48
N GLY A 195 -18.63 -5.55 -1.73
CA GLY A 195 -19.87 -5.92 -2.40
C GLY A 195 -20.60 -7.05 -1.69
N ALA A 196 -19.91 -8.13 -1.33
CA ALA A 196 -20.49 -9.27 -0.62
C ALA A 196 -21.02 -8.88 0.77
N PHE A 197 -20.33 -8.01 1.51
CA PHE A 197 -20.80 -7.54 2.81
C PHE A 197 -22.08 -6.69 2.71
N ALA A 198 -22.27 -5.96 1.60
CA ALA A 198 -23.44 -5.11 1.41
C ALA A 198 -24.71 -5.90 1.05
N LEU A 199 -24.57 -7.19 0.70
CA LEU A 199 -25.70 -8.06 0.41
C LEU A 199 -26.27 -8.62 1.74
N PRO A 200 -27.61 -8.69 1.86
CA PRO A 200 -28.28 -9.18 3.06
C PRO A 200 -28.10 -10.68 3.31
#